data_AF-A0A2M6WQ58-F1
#
_entry.id   AF-A0A2M6WQ58-F1
#
_cell.length_a   1.000
_cell.length_b   1.000
_cell.length_c   1.000
_cell.angle_alpha   90.00
_cell.angle_beta   90.00
_cell.angle_gamma   90.00
#
_symmetry.space_group_name_H-M   'P 1'
#
loop_
_entity.id
_entity.type
_entity.pdbx_description
1 polymer ?
#
loop_
_entity_poly.entity_id
_entity_poly.type
_entity_poly.pdbx_seq_one_letter_code
_entity_poly.pdbx_strand_id
1 'polypeptide(L)'
;MRLKLTGMLLTEPNLFLLDEPTNYLDLNTLLLLENYRRSYKGSFLIISHDREFLKRTCNETLDISASSCYHYPGNIEAYLAFKEKKLTTLIKANERLDHQQRHMQEFVDRFRSKASKAKQAQALIRKINKMEDKRITIEHRAGITRINISPTIKRQNLALRTNDLIIGYEHQPLISNINLDCRSQEKVAILGLNGQGKTTLI
;
A
#
# COMPACT_ATOMS: atom_id res chain seq x y z
N MET A 1 8.97 21.39 -5.43
CA MET A 1 8.55 20.33 -6.38
C MET A 1 7.57 20.83 -7.44
N ARG A 2 6.53 21.61 -7.10
CA ARG A 2 5.55 22.14 -8.07
C ARG A 2 6.18 22.87 -9.26
N LEU A 3 7.12 23.78 -9.03
CA LEU A 3 7.83 24.49 -10.12
C LEU A 3 8.58 23.53 -11.05
N LYS A 4 9.20 22.48 -10.52
CA LYS A 4 9.89 21.45 -11.33
C LYS A 4 8.88 20.64 -12.15
N LEU A 5 7.78 20.21 -11.53
CA LEU A 5 6.71 19.49 -12.24
C LEU A 5 6.13 20.35 -13.36
N THR A 6 5.78 21.61 -13.08
CA THR A 6 5.29 22.56 -14.10
C THR A 6 6.33 22.78 -15.20
N GLY A 7 7.60 22.99 -14.87
CA GLY A 7 8.67 23.12 -15.85
C GLY A 7 8.81 21.88 -16.74
N MET A 8 8.71 20.68 -16.15
CA MET A 8 8.75 19.43 -16.91
C MET A 8 7.50 19.25 -17.80
N LEU A 9 6.30 19.63 -17.34
CA LEU A 9 5.08 19.61 -18.16
C LEU A 9 5.18 20.54 -19.37
N LEU A 10 5.89 21.66 -19.26
CA LEU A 10 6.11 22.60 -20.37
C LEU A 10 7.10 22.06 -21.42
N THR A 11 7.95 21.10 -21.07
CA THR A 11 8.91 20.51 -22.03
C THR A 11 8.29 19.48 -22.97
N GLU A 12 7.02 19.11 -22.77
CA GLU A 12 6.28 18.13 -23.58
C GLU A 12 7.09 16.87 -23.94
N PRO A 13 7.66 16.13 -22.97
CA PRO A 13 8.44 14.94 -23.26
C PRO A 13 7.56 13.84 -23.89
N ASN A 14 8.18 12.74 -24.31
CA ASN A 14 7.42 11.55 -24.75
C ASN A 14 7.03 10.65 -23.57
N LEU A 15 7.77 10.72 -22.46
CA LEU A 15 7.58 9.90 -21.27
C LEU A 15 7.91 10.68 -19.99
N PHE A 16 7.00 10.67 -19.03
CA PHE A 16 7.25 11.13 -17.66
C PHE A 16 7.55 9.95 -16.73
N LEU A 17 8.57 10.09 -15.90
CA LEU A 17 8.88 9.18 -14.79
C LEU A 17 8.63 9.94 -13.48
N LEU A 18 7.62 9.55 -12.72
CA LEU A 18 7.22 10.22 -11.49
C LEU A 18 7.30 9.25 -10.31
N ASP A 19 8.20 9.54 -9.38
CA ASP A 19 8.36 8.77 -8.14
C ASP A 19 7.73 9.51 -6.97
N GLU A 20 6.73 8.88 -6.33
CA GLU A 20 5.89 9.41 -5.24
C GLU A 20 5.47 10.88 -5.43
N PRO A 21 4.79 11.22 -6.55
CA PRO A 21 4.45 12.61 -6.84
C PRO A 21 3.48 13.20 -5.82
N THR A 22 2.65 12.40 -5.14
CA THR A 22 1.58 12.85 -4.25
C THR A 22 2.07 13.54 -2.97
N ASN A 23 3.26 13.19 -2.45
CA ASN A 23 3.78 13.71 -1.17
C ASN A 23 3.92 15.23 -1.10
N TYR A 24 4.08 15.89 -2.25
CA TYR A 24 4.30 17.34 -2.33
C TYR A 24 3.25 18.07 -3.16
N LEU A 25 2.20 17.36 -3.57
CA LEU A 25 1.12 17.92 -4.37
C LEU A 25 -0.10 18.15 -3.49
N ASP A 26 -0.66 19.35 -3.60
CA ASP A 26 -1.99 19.62 -3.10
C ASP A 26 -3.04 19.05 -4.06
N LEU A 27 -4.30 19.00 -3.61
CA LEU A 27 -5.44 18.52 -4.39
C LEU A 27 -5.53 19.22 -5.75
N ASN A 28 -5.26 20.52 -5.80
CA ASN A 28 -5.32 21.31 -7.03
C ASN A 28 -4.27 20.84 -8.06
N THR A 29 -3.05 20.51 -7.63
CA THR A 29 -2.02 20.02 -8.56
C THR A 29 -2.29 18.58 -8.99
N LEU A 30 -2.89 17.75 -8.13
CA LEU A 30 -3.35 16.41 -8.51
C LEU A 30 -4.42 16.47 -9.61
N LEU A 31 -5.41 17.37 -9.45
CA LEU A 31 -6.44 17.62 -10.47
C LEU A 31 -5.84 18.16 -11.77
N LEU A 32 -4.82 19.02 -11.69
CA LEU A 32 -4.10 19.50 -12.87
C LEU A 32 -3.45 18.35 -13.64
N LEU A 33 -2.76 17.43 -12.94
CA LEU A 33 -2.14 16.24 -13.54
C LEU A 33 -3.18 15.32 -14.20
N GLU A 34 -4.31 15.09 -13.52
CA GLU A 34 -5.42 14.29 -14.04
C GLU A 34 -6.00 14.89 -15.34
N ASN A 35 -6.18 16.21 -15.37
CA ASN A 35 -6.68 16.92 -16.55
C ASN A 35 -5.65 16.94 -17.68
N TYR A 36 -4.38 17.26 -17.37
CA TYR A 36 -3.30 17.34 -18.34
C TYR A 36 -3.09 16.01 -19.08
N ARG A 37 -3.26 14.89 -18.37
CA ARG A 37 -3.20 13.55 -18.97
C ARG A 37 -4.17 13.37 -20.15
N ARG A 38 -5.34 14.00 -20.12
CA ARG A 38 -6.37 13.82 -21.17
C ARG A 38 -5.94 14.41 -22.52
N SER A 39 -5.15 15.48 -22.51
CA SER A 39 -4.66 16.16 -23.71
C SER A 39 -3.22 15.80 -24.06
N TYR A 40 -2.47 15.21 -23.14
CA TYR A 40 -1.08 14.85 -23.34
C TYR A 40 -0.92 13.63 -24.25
N LYS A 41 -0.05 13.74 -25.25
CA LYS A 41 0.20 12.70 -26.27
C LYS A 41 1.27 11.68 -25.87
N GLY A 42 2.06 11.98 -24.84
CA GLY A 42 3.08 11.08 -24.30
C GLY A 42 2.51 10.10 -23.28
N SER A 43 3.42 9.36 -22.64
CA SER A 43 3.09 8.38 -21.58
C SER A 43 3.57 8.84 -20.20
N PHE A 44 2.99 8.26 -19.15
CA PHE A 44 3.42 8.44 -17.77
C PHE A 44 3.73 7.08 -17.15
N LEU A 45 4.88 6.98 -16.47
CA LEU A 45 5.16 5.92 -15.51
C LEU A 45 5.15 6.56 -14.11
N ILE A 46 4.23 6.10 -13.27
CA ILE A 46 3.96 6.69 -11.96
C ILE A 46 4.15 5.61 -10.89
N ILE A 47 4.96 5.92 -9.90
CA ILE A 47 5.11 5.16 -8.65
C ILE A 47 4.44 5.97 -7.55
N SER A 48 3.48 5.38 -6.84
CA SER A 48 2.72 6.06 -5.80
C SER A 48 2.10 5.05 -4.84
N HIS A 49 2.08 5.38 -3.54
CA HIS A 49 1.31 4.64 -2.54
C HIS A 49 -0.18 5.05 -2.48
N ASP A 50 -0.55 6.17 -3.10
CA ASP A 50 -1.94 6.64 -3.19
C ASP A 50 -2.71 5.89 -4.30
N ARG A 51 -3.61 5.00 -3.88
CA ARG A 51 -4.45 4.19 -4.77
C ARG A 51 -5.49 5.00 -5.53
N GLU A 52 -6.05 6.05 -4.92
CA GLU A 52 -7.10 6.85 -5.55
C GLU A 52 -6.50 7.70 -6.68
N PHE A 53 -5.29 8.24 -6.44
CA PHE A 53 -4.53 8.93 -7.47
C PHE A 53 -4.18 8.00 -8.65
N LEU A 54 -3.63 6.81 -8.36
CA LEU A 54 -3.29 5.83 -9.40
C LEU A 54 -4.52 5.37 -10.18
N LYS A 55 -5.67 5.18 -9.51
CA LYS A 55 -6.93 4.80 -10.17
C LYS A 55 -7.40 5.85 -11.18
N ARG A 56 -7.25 7.13 -10.85
CA ARG A 56 -7.70 8.24 -11.71
C ARG A 56 -6.74 8.54 -12.85
N THR A 57 -5.45 8.28 -12.66
CA THR A 57 -4.40 8.66 -13.62
C THR A 57 -3.88 7.51 -14.46
N CYS A 58 -3.85 6.28 -13.96
CA CYS A 58 -3.22 5.14 -14.64
C CYS A 58 -4.27 4.16 -15.18
N ASN A 59 -4.10 3.72 -16.43
CA ASN A 59 -4.97 2.74 -17.08
C ASN A 59 -4.44 1.30 -16.99
N GLU A 60 -3.15 1.15 -16.70
CA GLU A 60 -2.44 -0.12 -16.64
C GLU A 60 -1.65 -0.19 -15.34
N THR A 61 -1.40 -1.39 -14.85
CA THR A 61 -0.70 -1.62 -13.58
C THR A 61 0.50 -2.52 -13.81
N LEU A 62 1.66 -2.08 -13.35
CA LEU A 62 2.87 -2.88 -13.24
C LEU A 62 3.05 -3.25 -11.77
N ASP A 63 2.95 -4.53 -11.44
CA ASP A 63 3.28 -5.05 -10.11
C ASP A 63 4.71 -5.56 -10.10
N ILE A 64 5.51 -5.01 -9.20
CA ILE A 64 6.90 -5.41 -9.01
C ILE A 64 6.95 -6.17 -7.69
N SER A 65 7.19 -7.48 -7.77
CA SER A 65 7.31 -8.35 -6.60
C SER A 65 8.59 -9.16 -6.68
N ALA A 66 9.43 -9.02 -5.64
CA ALA A 66 10.74 -9.66 -5.50
C ALA A 66 11.62 -9.53 -6.76
N SER A 67 11.60 -10.55 -7.63
CA SER A 67 12.42 -10.65 -8.84
C SER A 67 11.60 -10.65 -10.15
N SER A 68 10.31 -10.33 -10.08
CA SER A 68 9.41 -10.34 -11.25
C SER A 68 8.65 -9.02 -11.41
N CYS A 69 8.43 -8.65 -12.67
CA CYS A 69 7.53 -7.57 -13.07
C CYS A 69 6.33 -8.20 -13.79
N TYR A 70 5.13 -7.95 -13.28
CA TYR A 70 3.89 -8.44 -13.86
C TYR A 70 3.09 -7.26 -14.41
N HIS A 71 2.83 -7.28 -15.71
CA HIS A 71 1.94 -6.32 -16.37
C HIS A 71 0.49 -6.80 -16.31
N TYR A 72 -0.38 -5.90 -15.86
CA TYR A 72 -1.81 -6.08 -15.87
C TYR A 72 -2.47 -4.96 -16.70
N PRO A 73 -3.22 -5.29 -17.78
CA PRO A 73 -3.86 -4.32 -18.66
C PRO A 73 -5.16 -3.79 -18.01
N GLY A 74 -5.02 -3.09 -16.90
CA GLY A 74 -6.11 -2.48 -16.17
C GLY A 74 -5.61 -1.61 -15.02
N ASN A 75 -6.50 -0.77 -14.50
CA ASN A 75 -6.18 0.12 -13.39
C ASN A 75 -5.83 -0.66 -12.11
N ILE A 76 -5.30 0.06 -11.12
CA ILE A 76 -4.85 -0.52 -9.85
C ILE A 76 -5.97 -1.27 -9.11
N GLU A 77 -7.21 -0.79 -9.18
CA GLU A 77 -8.35 -1.41 -8.50
C GLU A 77 -8.70 -2.77 -9.11
N ALA A 78 -8.81 -2.84 -10.44
CA ALA A 78 -9.03 -4.09 -11.14
C ALA A 78 -7.88 -5.08 -10.90
N TYR A 79 -6.63 -4.58 -10.86
CA TYR A 79 -5.48 -5.40 -10.54
C TYR A 79 -5.55 -5.99 -9.12
N LEU A 80 -5.87 -5.18 -8.12
CA LEU A 80 -5.98 -5.64 -6.73
C LEU A 80 -7.09 -6.70 -6.58
N ALA A 81 -8.25 -6.49 -7.21
CA ALA A 81 -9.33 -7.47 -7.23
C ALA A 81 -8.92 -8.78 -7.92
N PHE A 82 -8.17 -8.70 -9.04
CA PHE A 82 -7.60 -9.86 -9.70
C PHE A 82 -6.60 -10.60 -8.80
N LYS A 83 -5.70 -9.87 -8.14
CA LYS A 83 -4.68 -10.41 -7.22
C LYS A 83 -5.35 -11.13 -6.05
N GLU A 84 -6.42 -10.58 -5.49
CA GLU A 84 -7.19 -11.21 -4.42
C GLU A 84 -7.91 -12.49 -4.88
N LYS A 85 -8.55 -12.49 -6.04
CA LYS A 85 -9.17 -13.70 -6.62
C LYS A 85 -8.14 -14.79 -6.90
N LYS A 86 -6.98 -14.43 -7.44
CA LYS A 86 -5.86 -15.35 -7.67
C LYS A 86 -5.39 -15.95 -6.34
N LEU A 87 -5.18 -15.11 -5.32
CA LEU A 87 -4.77 -15.54 -3.98
C LEU A 87 -5.77 -16.50 -3.34
N THR A 88 -7.07 -16.17 -3.35
CA THR A 88 -8.11 -17.04 -2.78
C THR A 88 -8.21 -18.39 -3.50
N THR A 89 -7.98 -18.41 -4.81
CA THR A 89 -7.93 -19.66 -5.59
C THR A 89 -6.74 -20.52 -5.20
N LEU A 90 -5.55 -19.92 -5.01
CA LEU A 90 -4.35 -20.62 -4.55
C LEU A 90 -4.51 -21.19 -3.14
N ILE A 91 -5.11 -20.43 -2.22
CA ILE A 91 -5.41 -20.89 -0.86
C ILE A 91 -6.32 -22.13 -0.91
N LYS A 92 -7.43 -22.06 -1.64
CA LYS A 92 -8.36 -23.21 -1.78
C LYS A 92 -7.70 -24.44 -2.42
N ALA A 93 -6.78 -24.23 -3.36
CA ALA A 93 -6.03 -25.33 -3.97
C ALA A 93 -5.12 -26.01 -2.93
N ASN A 94 -4.39 -25.23 -2.12
CA ASN A 94 -3.56 -25.75 -1.04
C ASN A 94 -4.41 -26.46 0.03
N GLU A 95 -5.56 -25.91 0.45
CA GLU A 95 -6.46 -26.56 1.41
C GLU A 95 -6.96 -27.93 0.92
N ARG A 96 -7.27 -28.06 -0.37
CA ARG A 96 -7.66 -29.33 -0.98
C ARG A 96 -6.53 -30.35 -0.94
N LEU A 97 -5.30 -29.91 -1.21
CA LEU A 97 -4.11 -30.76 -1.08
C LEU A 97 -3.93 -31.21 0.38
N ASP A 98 -4.04 -30.29 1.34
CA ASP A 98 -3.92 -30.58 2.77
C ASP A 98 -4.99 -31.58 3.26
N HIS A 99 -6.23 -31.48 2.76
CA HIS A 99 -7.29 -32.44 3.08
C HIS A 99 -7.00 -33.83 2.48
N GLN A 100 -6.56 -33.89 1.22
CA GLN A 100 -6.20 -35.15 0.58
C GLN A 100 -5.01 -35.83 1.28
N GLN A 101 -4.01 -35.05 1.68
CA GLN A 101 -2.85 -35.53 2.42
C GLN A 101 -3.27 -36.10 3.78
N ARG A 102 -4.09 -35.38 4.56
CA ARG A 102 -4.59 -35.85 5.86
C ARG A 102 -5.30 -37.21 5.75
N HIS A 103 -6.24 -37.35 4.82
CA HIS A 103 -6.95 -38.61 4.62
C HIS A 103 -6.01 -39.77 4.23
N MET A 104 -5.01 -39.51 3.38
CA MET A 104 -4.03 -40.54 3.02
C MET A 104 -3.11 -40.88 4.20
N GLN A 105 -2.73 -39.89 5.00
CA GLN A 105 -1.88 -40.06 6.18
C GLN A 105 -2.59 -40.89 7.25
N GLU A 106 -3.87 -40.63 7.52
CA GLU A 106 -4.68 -41.42 8.46
C GLU A 106 -4.75 -42.90 8.05
N PHE A 107 -4.87 -43.19 6.74
CA PHE A 107 -4.84 -44.57 6.24
C PHE A 107 -3.46 -45.20 6.45
N VAL A 108 -2.39 -44.46 6.15
CA VAL A 108 -1.02 -44.92 6.36
C VAL A 108 -0.83 -45.24 7.84
N ASP A 109 -1.15 -44.34 8.75
CA ASP A 109 -0.96 -44.50 10.19
C ASP A 109 -1.73 -45.70 10.74
N ARG A 110 -2.97 -45.90 10.30
CA ARG A 110 -3.82 -47.03 10.73
C ARG A 110 -3.30 -48.39 10.24
N PHE A 111 -2.69 -48.46 9.06
CA PHE A 111 -2.39 -49.73 8.40
C PHE A 111 -0.89 -49.99 8.17
N ARG A 112 0.00 -49.12 8.64
CA ARG A 112 1.46 -49.22 8.45
C ARG A 112 2.06 -50.52 8.99
N SER A 113 1.54 -51.02 10.11
CA SER A 113 2.02 -52.22 10.79
C SER A 113 1.40 -53.53 10.28
N LYS A 114 0.39 -53.47 9.39
CA LYS A 114 -0.31 -54.66 8.89
C LYS A 114 0.36 -55.15 7.60
N ALA A 115 1.00 -56.32 7.65
CA ALA A 115 1.75 -56.89 6.53
C ALA A 115 0.96 -56.97 5.21
N SER A 116 -0.35 -57.29 5.27
CA SER A 116 -1.21 -57.37 4.08
C SER A 116 -1.50 -56.02 3.42
N LYS A 117 -1.28 -54.90 4.12
CA LYS A 117 -1.53 -53.53 3.63
C LYS A 117 -0.25 -52.70 3.47
N ALA A 118 0.92 -53.25 3.79
CA ALA A 118 2.21 -52.55 3.75
C ALA A 118 2.54 -51.96 2.37
N LYS A 119 2.33 -52.69 1.26
CA LYS A 119 2.56 -52.16 -0.10
C LYS A 119 1.66 -50.96 -0.42
N GLN A 120 0.40 -50.99 0.03
CA GLN A 120 -0.56 -49.91 -0.19
C GLN A 120 -0.19 -48.66 0.63
N ALA A 121 0.22 -48.84 1.89
CA ALA A 121 0.70 -47.76 2.74
C ALA A 121 1.98 -47.10 2.15
N GLN A 122 2.94 -47.89 1.67
CA GLN A 122 4.15 -47.38 1.02
C GLN A 122 3.84 -46.59 -0.27
N ALA A 123 2.90 -47.04 -1.08
CA ALA A 123 2.46 -46.31 -2.28
C ALA A 123 1.80 -44.97 -1.94
N LEU A 124 1.00 -44.93 -0.86
CA LEU A 124 0.39 -43.68 -0.37
C LEU A 124 1.42 -42.71 0.19
N ILE A 125 2.42 -43.17 0.94
CA ILE A 125 3.54 -42.34 1.42
C ILE A 125 4.23 -41.64 0.24
N ARG A 126 4.56 -42.38 -0.82
CA ARG A 126 5.16 -41.80 -2.04
C ARG A 126 4.25 -40.75 -2.68
N LYS A 127 2.92 -40.97 -2.66
CA LYS A 127 1.94 -40.04 -3.20
C LYS A 127 1.83 -38.76 -2.35
N ILE A 128 1.89 -38.87 -1.02
CA ILE A 128 1.90 -37.73 -0.10
C ILE A 128 3.10 -36.82 -0.38
N ASN A 129 4.30 -37.39 -0.44
CA ASN A 129 5.52 -36.63 -0.73
C ASN A 129 5.42 -35.89 -2.08
N LYS A 130 4.93 -36.57 -3.13
CA LYS A 130 4.72 -35.94 -4.45
C LYS A 130 3.65 -34.84 -4.44
N MET A 131 2.71 -34.86 -3.49
CA MET A 131 1.73 -33.79 -3.32
C MET A 131 2.33 -32.60 -2.57
N GLU A 132 3.29 -32.80 -1.66
CA GLU A 132 4.02 -31.70 -1.03
C GLU A 132 4.81 -30.89 -2.06
N ASP A 133 5.45 -31.56 -3.02
CA ASP A 133 6.16 -30.88 -4.13
C ASP A 133 5.24 -30.00 -5.00
N LYS A 134 3.93 -30.27 -5.00
CA LYS A 134 2.93 -29.51 -5.76
C LYS A 134 2.35 -28.34 -4.98
N ARG A 135 2.71 -28.18 -3.71
CA ARG A 135 2.19 -27.10 -2.87
C ARG A 135 2.66 -25.76 -3.43
N ILE A 136 1.72 -24.82 -3.55
CA ILE A 136 2.04 -23.51 -4.10
C ILE A 136 2.46 -22.61 -2.94
N THR A 137 3.69 -22.08 -3.00
CA THR A 137 4.18 -21.07 -2.06
C THR A 137 3.40 -19.77 -2.26
N ILE A 138 2.74 -19.32 -1.21
CA ILE A 138 2.02 -18.03 -1.21
C ILE A 138 2.91 -17.06 -0.44
N GLU A 139 3.46 -16.05 -1.13
CA GLU A 139 4.15 -14.95 -0.46
C GLU A 139 3.18 -14.29 0.54
N HIS A 140 3.59 -14.22 1.81
CA HIS A 140 2.74 -13.65 2.86
C HIS A 140 2.42 -12.18 2.55
N ARG A 141 1.19 -11.78 2.89
CA ARG A 141 0.76 -10.38 2.90
C ARG A 141 1.82 -9.55 3.62
N ALA A 142 2.18 -8.38 3.07
CA ALA A 142 2.95 -7.36 3.78
C ALA A 142 2.44 -7.29 5.21
N GLY A 143 3.29 -7.67 6.16
CA GLY A 143 2.89 -7.85 7.55
C GLY A 143 2.23 -6.58 8.05
N ILE A 144 1.22 -6.73 8.93
CA ILE A 144 0.72 -5.58 9.69
C ILE A 144 1.88 -5.16 10.59
N THR A 145 2.68 -4.19 10.13
CA THR A 145 3.72 -3.59 10.97
C THR A 145 3.01 -2.83 12.07
N ARG A 146 3.04 -3.38 13.28
CA ARG A 146 2.57 -2.68 14.47
C ARG A 146 3.63 -1.69 14.89
N ILE A 147 3.45 -0.43 14.53
CA ILE A 147 4.28 0.66 15.03
C ILE A 147 3.78 0.97 16.44
N ASN A 148 4.60 0.64 17.45
CA ASN A 148 4.32 1.00 18.83
C ASN A 148 4.95 2.35 19.14
N ILE A 149 4.13 3.33 19.52
CA ILE A 149 4.60 4.64 19.96
C ILE A 149 4.62 4.60 21.49
N SER A 150 5.78 4.82 22.09
CA SER A 150 5.91 4.84 23.55
C SER A 150 4.95 5.87 24.15
N PRO A 151 4.16 5.49 25.19
CA PRO A 151 3.28 6.43 25.85
C PRO A 151 4.11 7.53 26.53
N THR A 152 3.71 8.79 26.32
CA THR A 152 4.31 9.95 26.98
C THR A 152 3.65 10.21 28.33
N ILE A 153 4.33 10.95 29.21
CA ILE A 153 3.80 11.33 30.52
C ILE A 153 2.53 12.18 30.30
N LYS A 154 1.39 11.65 30.72
CA LYS A 154 0.11 12.35 30.62
C LYS A 154 0.05 13.48 31.64
N ARG A 155 0.09 14.73 31.17
CA ARG A 155 -0.24 15.91 31.99
C ARG A 155 -1.75 16.13 31.94
N GLN A 156 -2.37 16.60 33.03
CA GLN A 156 -3.83 16.86 33.06
C GLN A 156 -4.21 18.28 32.62
N ASN A 157 -3.22 19.13 32.31
CA ASN A 157 -3.42 20.56 32.08
C ASN A 157 -3.41 20.92 30.58
N LEU A 158 -3.50 22.22 30.30
CA LEU A 158 -3.31 22.85 29.00
C LEU A 158 -2.01 22.37 28.32
N ALA A 159 -2.08 21.98 27.04
CA ALA A 159 -0.91 21.60 26.25
C ALA A 159 -0.33 22.81 25.50
N LEU A 160 -1.19 23.62 24.89
CA LEU A 160 -0.80 24.81 24.14
C LEU A 160 -1.92 25.84 24.23
N ARG A 161 -1.59 27.08 24.57
CA ARG A 161 -2.48 28.23 24.41
C ARG A 161 -1.75 29.36 23.73
N THR A 162 -2.39 29.92 22.73
CA THR A 162 -1.89 31.04 21.96
C THR A 162 -2.95 32.13 22.00
N ASN A 163 -2.51 33.37 22.22
CA ASN A 163 -3.35 34.55 22.14
C ASN A 163 -2.67 35.50 21.14
N ASP A 164 -3.39 35.90 20.10
CA ASP A 164 -2.94 36.81 19.05
C ASP A 164 -1.58 36.42 18.42
N LEU A 165 -1.34 35.10 18.28
CA LEU A 165 -0.09 34.63 17.69
C LEU A 165 -0.03 35.03 16.22
N ILE A 166 1.10 35.61 15.84
CA ILE A 166 1.46 35.95 14.47
C ILE A 166 2.58 35.01 14.05
N ILE A 167 2.36 34.30 12.94
CA ILE A 167 3.38 33.44 12.32
C ILE A 167 3.72 33.98 10.94
N GLY A 168 4.99 33.91 10.57
CA GLY A 168 5.47 34.39 9.28
C GLY A 168 6.97 34.47 9.23
N TYR A 169 7.46 35.18 8.22
CA TYR A 169 8.88 35.50 8.06
C TYR A 169 9.12 36.95 8.48
N GLU A 170 10.37 37.36 8.73
CA GLU A 170 10.74 38.64 9.35
C GLU A 170 10.01 39.88 8.77
N HIS A 171 9.62 39.86 7.48
CA HIS A 171 8.92 40.96 6.82
C HIS A 171 7.60 40.58 6.15
N GLN A 172 7.09 39.36 6.38
CA GLN A 172 5.82 38.90 5.82
C GLN A 172 5.07 38.01 6.83
N PRO A 173 4.09 38.58 7.58
CA PRO A 173 3.19 37.75 8.37
C PRO A 173 2.35 36.88 7.42
N LEU A 174 2.36 35.57 7.64
CA LEU A 174 1.57 34.60 6.88
C LEU A 174 0.16 34.50 7.46
N ILE A 175 0.07 34.40 8.79
CA ILE A 175 -1.19 34.33 9.52
C ILE A 175 -1.02 35.16 10.78
N SER A 176 -2.02 36.00 11.07
CA SER A 176 -2.13 36.77 12.30
C SER A 176 -3.35 36.34 13.11
N ASN A 177 -3.39 36.74 14.38
CA ASN A 177 -4.52 36.56 15.29
C ASN A 177 -4.90 35.08 15.51
N ILE A 178 -3.90 34.20 15.59
CA ILE A 178 -4.13 32.79 15.92
C ILE A 178 -4.41 32.68 17.42
N ASN A 179 -5.67 32.36 17.73
CA ASN A 179 -6.17 32.07 19.06
C ASN A 179 -6.52 30.58 19.15
N LEU A 180 -5.61 29.78 19.70
CA LEU A 180 -5.76 28.33 19.85
C LEU A 180 -5.59 27.94 21.31
N ASP A 181 -6.56 27.19 21.84
CA ASP A 181 -6.49 26.53 23.14
C ASP A 181 -6.57 25.01 22.89
N CYS A 182 -5.52 24.29 23.27
CA CYS A 182 -5.39 22.85 23.11
C CYS A 182 -5.05 22.23 24.45
N ARG A 183 -5.88 21.29 24.91
CA ARG A 183 -5.67 20.58 26.17
C ARG A 183 -4.83 19.32 25.97
N SER A 184 -4.18 18.87 27.04
CA SER A 184 -3.46 17.60 26.99
C SER A 184 -4.40 16.45 26.62
N GLN A 185 -3.91 15.55 25.76
CA GLN A 185 -4.63 14.42 25.17
C GLN A 185 -5.62 14.76 24.04
N GLU A 186 -5.81 16.04 23.70
CA GLU A 186 -6.57 16.41 22.51
C GLU A 186 -5.77 16.14 21.23
N LYS A 187 -6.47 15.73 20.18
CA LYS A 187 -5.89 15.52 18.84
C LYS A 187 -6.33 16.68 17.96
N VAL A 188 -5.39 17.54 17.60
CA VAL A 188 -5.62 18.69 16.73
C VAL A 188 -5.08 18.38 15.34
N ALA A 189 -5.93 18.52 14.32
CA ALA A 189 -5.52 18.41 12.92
C ALA A 189 -5.37 19.81 12.31
N ILE A 190 -4.20 20.12 11.78
CA ILE A 190 -3.94 21.38 11.05
C ILE A 190 -4.06 21.09 9.56
N LEU A 191 -5.07 21.70 8.93
CA LEU A 191 -5.40 21.50 7.52
C LEU A 191 -5.25 22.82 6.75
N GLY A 192 -4.89 22.72 5.48
CA GLY A 192 -4.75 23.89 4.61
C GLY A 192 -3.90 23.60 3.37
N LEU A 193 -3.93 24.52 2.40
CA LEU A 193 -3.12 24.41 1.19
C LEU A 193 -1.62 24.60 1.48
N ASN A 194 -0.76 24.16 0.56
CA ASN A 194 0.68 24.38 0.68
C ASN A 194 0.99 25.88 0.61
N GLY A 195 1.90 26.34 1.47
CA GLY A 195 2.23 27.77 1.60
C GLY A 195 1.36 28.56 2.59
N GLN A 196 0.32 27.97 3.17
CA GLN A 196 -0.56 28.62 4.17
C GLN A 196 0.00 28.57 5.61
N GLY A 197 1.32 28.57 5.79
CA GLY A 197 1.93 28.64 7.13
C GLY A 197 1.81 27.40 8.04
N LYS A 198 1.31 26.25 7.56
CA LYS A 198 1.17 25.02 8.38
C LYS A 198 2.48 24.57 9.04
N THR A 199 3.57 24.52 8.27
CA THR A 199 4.91 24.17 8.78
C THR A 199 5.53 25.30 9.59
N THR A 200 5.11 26.54 9.36
CA THR A 200 5.56 27.70 10.15
C THR A 200 4.90 27.73 11.53
N LEU A 201 3.74 27.06 11.69
CA LEU A 201 3.01 26.94 12.95
C LEU A 201 3.53 25.81 13.86
N ILE A 202 4.14 24.76 13.29
CA ILE A 202 4.62 23.54 14.00
C ILE A 202 6.13 23.64 14.19
#